data_AF-A0A843CA94-F1
#
_entry.id   AF-A0A843CA94-F1
#
_cell.length_a   1.000
_cell.length_b   1.000
_cell.length_c   1.000
_cell.angle_alpha   90.00
_cell.angle_beta   90.00
_cell.angle_gamma   90.00
#
_symmetry.space_group_name_H-M   'P 1'
#
loop_
_entity.id
_entity.type
_entity.pdbx_description
1 polymer ?
#
loop_
_entity_poly.entity_id
_entity_poly.type
_entity_poly.pdbx_seq_one_letter_code
_entity_poly.pdbx_strand_id
1 'polypeptide(L)'
;MKWTAIWSPRAQIELDKLPPEDIKRILKKTDDVEENPFLYLERLINSPFFKFRVGYYRIIVDVVNDKLMLHLLKVKKRSRVYD
;
A
#
# COMPACT_ATOMS: atom_id res chain seq x y z
N MET A 1 -4.65 15.08 -12.21
CA MET A 1 -5.49 14.81 -11.03
C MET A 1 -4.70 13.90 -10.13
N LYS A 2 -4.47 14.28 -8.87
CA LYS A 2 -3.59 13.55 -7.96
C LYS A 2 -4.44 12.84 -6.91
N TRP A 3 -4.09 11.59 -6.61
CA TRP A 3 -4.71 10.85 -5.52
C TRP A 3 -4.02 11.19 -4.20
N THR A 4 -4.74 11.07 -3.09
CA THR A 4 -4.16 11.26 -1.75
C THR A 4 -4.14 9.95 -0.98
N ALA A 5 -2.96 9.52 -0.54
CA ALA A 5 -2.77 8.35 0.29
C ALA A 5 -2.93 8.71 1.78
N ILE A 6 -3.79 7.98 2.47
CA ILE A 6 -4.00 8.12 3.91
C ILE A 6 -3.70 6.80 4.59
N TRP A 7 -2.78 6.83 5.53
CA TRP A 7 -2.43 5.66 6.35
C TRP A 7 -3.47 5.47 7.44
N SER A 8 -4.08 4.29 7.50
CA SER A 8 -4.85 3.90 8.68
C SER A 8 -3.93 3.83 9.91
N PRO A 9 -4.43 4.03 11.14
CA PRO A 9 -3.60 3.94 12.35
C PRO A 9 -2.85 2.60 12.45
N ARG A 10 -3.50 1.52 12.01
CA ARG A 10 -2.89 0.18 11.96
C ARG A 10 -1.76 0.11 10.94
N ALA A 11 -1.96 0.61 9.72
CA ALA A 11 -0.94 0.59 8.69
C ALA A 11 0.28 1.44 9.07
N GLN A 12 0.05 2.58 9.74
CA GLN A 12 1.13 3.41 10.27
C GLN A 12 1.99 2.63 11.28
N ILE A 13 1.36 2.00 12.27
CA ILE A 13 2.07 1.16 13.26
C ILE A 13 2.82 0.00 12.60
N GLU A 14 2.26 -0.61 11.55
CA GLU A 14 2.91 -1.69 10.80
C GLU A 14 4.11 -1.17 9.97
N LEU A 15 4.00 0.03 9.40
CA LEU A 15 5.07 0.71 8.67
C LEU A 15 6.23 1.10 9.59
N ASP A 16 5.94 1.69 10.75
CA ASP A 16 6.93 2.18 11.71
C ASP A 16 7.80 1.07 12.32
N LYS A 17 7.35 -0.18 12.23
CA LYS A 17 8.10 -1.38 12.67
C LYS A 17 9.13 -1.86 11.65
N LEU A 18 9.13 -1.31 10.44
CA LEU A 18 10.02 -1.74 9.37
C LEU A 18 11.40 -1.06 9.47
N PRO A 19 12.45 -1.66 8.89
CA PRO A 19 13.74 -0.98 8.75
C PRO A 19 13.59 0.38 8.05
N PRO A 20 14.35 1.42 8.43
CA PRO A 20 14.22 2.76 7.85
C PRO A 20 14.34 2.80 6.32
N GLU A 21 15.17 1.94 5.75
CA GLU A 21 15.34 1.77 4.30
C GLU A 21 14.09 1.22 3.61
N ASP A 22 13.36 0.31 4.25
CA ASP A 22 12.12 -0.26 3.74
C ASP A 22 10.99 0.77 3.83
N ILE A 23 10.91 1.52 4.94
CA ILE A 23 9.97 2.63 5.10
C ILE A 23 10.16 3.63 3.97
N LYS A 24 11.41 4.07 3.71
CA LYS A 24 11.72 5.03 2.64
C LYS A 24 11.30 4.51 1.26
N ARG A 25 11.53 3.22 0.97
CA ARG A 25 11.10 2.60 -0.30
C ARG A 25 9.58 2.56 -0.42
N ILE A 26 8.87 2.26 0.66
CA ILE A 26 7.41 2.19 0.69
C ILE A 26 6.80 3.59 0.50
N LEU A 27 7.30 4.61 1.20
CA LEU A 27 6.84 5.99 1.05
C LEU A 27 7.06 6.47 -0.39
N LYS A 28 8.28 6.31 -0.93
CA LYS A 28 8.56 6.67 -2.32
C LYS A 28 7.63 5.96 -3.31
N LYS A 29 7.36 4.67 -3.10
CA LYS A 29 6.44 3.94 -3.97
C LYS A 29 5.00 4.43 -3.81
N THR A 30 4.62 4.84 -2.61
CA THR A 30 3.29 5.43 -2.35
C THR A 30 3.13 6.73 -3.12
N ASP A 31 4.17 7.58 -3.17
CA ASP A 31 4.17 8.79 -4.00
C ASP A 31 3.96 8.45 -5.49
N ASP A 32 4.66 7.45 -6.03
CA ASP A 32 4.44 7.00 -7.42
C ASP A 32 2.98 6.52 -7.62
N VAL A 33 2.42 5.82 -6.64
CA VAL A 33 1.05 5.29 -6.68
C VAL A 33 0.03 6.42 -6.62
N GLU A 34 0.27 7.50 -5.88
CA GLU A 34 -0.61 8.67 -5.86
C GLU A 34 -0.71 9.37 -7.23
N GLU A 35 0.37 9.39 -8.00
CA GLU A 35 0.39 9.99 -9.34
C GLU A 35 -0.41 9.16 -10.35
N ASN A 36 -0.32 7.83 -10.28
CA ASN A 36 -1.11 6.94 -11.14
C ASN A 36 -1.42 5.59 -10.47
N PRO A 37 -2.50 5.50 -9.66
CA PRO A 37 -2.75 4.33 -8.84
C PRO A 37 -3.02 3.07 -9.67
N PHE A 38 -3.80 3.20 -10.74
CA PHE A 38 -4.23 2.05 -11.55
C PHE A 38 -3.08 1.39 -12.33
N LEU A 39 -1.92 2.06 -12.46
CA LEU A 39 -0.71 1.45 -13.01
C LEU A 39 -0.06 0.45 -12.05
N TYR A 40 -0.25 0.62 -10.75
CA TYR A 40 0.45 -0.15 -9.71
C TYR A 40 -0.47 -1.01 -8.85
N LEU A 41 -1.76 -0.69 -8.81
CA LEU A 41 -2.75 -1.39 -8.02
C LEU A 41 -3.24 -2.65 -8.72
N GLU A 42 -3.12 -3.78 -8.03
CA GLU A 42 -3.74 -5.05 -8.39
C GLU A 42 -4.94 -5.29 -7.49
N ARG A 43 -6.09 -5.64 -8.08
CA ARG A 43 -7.27 -6.03 -7.28
C ARG A 43 -7.02 -7.36 -6.55
N LEU A 44 -7.47 -7.47 -5.30
CA LEU A 44 -7.48 -8.74 -4.59
C LEU A 44 -8.61 -9.64 -5.11
N ILE A 45 -8.32 -10.93 -5.28
CA ILE A 45 -9.31 -11.94 -5.67
C ILE A 45 -10.39 -12.00 -4.58
N ASN A 46 -11.66 -11.97 -4.98
CA ASN A 46 -12.83 -12.04 -4.09
C ASN A 46 -12.85 -10.95 -2.99
N SER A 47 -12.32 -9.76 -3.28
CA SER A 47 -12.28 -8.65 -2.33
C SER A 47 -12.46 -7.30 -3.03
N PRO A 48 -13.06 -6.30 -2.36
CA PRO A 48 -13.15 -4.94 -2.89
C PRO A 48 -11.80 -4.21 -2.85
N PHE A 49 -10.83 -4.72 -2.08
CA PHE A 49 -9.55 -4.05 -1.88
C PHE A 49 -8.54 -4.32 -3.00
N PHE A 50 -7.58 -3.42 -3.10
CA PHE A 50 -6.43 -3.49 -3.98
C PHE A 50 -5.16 -3.73 -3.18
N LYS A 51 -4.07 -3.99 -3.89
CA LYS A 51 -2.73 -4.07 -3.33
C LYS A 51 -1.71 -3.49 -4.30
N PHE A 52 -0.60 -2.98 -3.78
CA PHE A 52 0.61 -2.80 -4.57
C PHE A 52 1.81 -3.40 -3.86
N ARG A 53 2.85 -3.71 -4.62
CA ARG A 53 4.05 -4.41 -4.15
C ARG A 53 5.23 -3.45 -4.02
N VAL A 54 5.94 -3.56 -2.89
CA VAL A 54 7.21 -2.87 -2.64
C VAL A 54 8.21 -3.90 -2.13
N GLY A 55 9.10 -4.38 -3.00
CA GLY A 55 10.06 -5.43 -2.63
C GLY A 55 9.38 -6.67 -2.02
N TYR A 56 9.63 -6.95 -0.75
CA TYR A 56 9.02 -8.08 -0.02
C TYR A 56 7.68 -7.75 0.65
N TYR A 57 7.20 -6.51 0.57
CA TYR A 57 5.97 -6.06 1.20
C TYR A 57 4.82 -5.94 0.20
N ARG A 58 3.60 -6.13 0.70
CA ARG A 58 2.33 -5.85 0.02
C ARG A 58 1.55 -4.86 0.87
N ILE A 59 1.19 -3.75 0.27
CA ILE A 59 0.35 -2.75 0.91
C ILE A 59 -1.07 -3.02 0.45
N ILE A 60 -2.01 -3.15 1.38
CA ILE A 60 -3.44 -3.33 1.08
C ILE A 60 -4.11 -1.96 1.07
N VAL A 61 -4.86 -1.67 0.02
CA VAL A 61 -5.41 -0.36 -0.28
C VAL A 61 -6.92 -0.47 -0.49
N ASP A 62 -7.67 0.41 0.14
CA ASP A 62 -9.06 0.68 -0.20
C ASP A 62 -9.10 1.95 -1.07
N VAL A 63 -9.72 1.84 -2.24
CA VAL A 63 -9.72 2.90 -3.26
C VAL A 63 -11.08 3.60 -3.21
N VAL A 64 -11.07 4.84 -2.76
CA VAL A 64 -12.26 5.67 -2.57
C VAL A 64 -12.34 6.64 -3.76
N ASN A 65 -12.94 6.16 -4.86
CA ASN A 65 -12.94 6.84 -6.16
C ASN A 65 -13.60 8.22 -6.13
N ASP A 66 -14.68 8.39 -5.37
CA ASP A 66 -15.41 9.66 -5.22
C ASP A 66 -14.56 10.76 -4.58
N LYS A 67 -13.54 10.39 -3.80
CA LYS A 67 -12.64 11.32 -3.11
C LYS A 67 -11.22 11.34 -3.65
N LEU A 68 -10.93 10.56 -4.69
CA LEU A 68 -9.57 10.32 -5.18
C LEU A 68 -8.60 9.95 -4.04
N MET A 69 -9.06 9.11 -3.12
CA MET A 69 -8.32 8.75 -1.91
C MET A 69 -7.90 7.28 -1.93
N LEU A 70 -6.66 7.03 -1.52
CA LEU A 70 -6.09 5.71 -1.31
C LEU A 70 -5.94 5.46 0.19
N HIS A 71 -6.86 4.71 0.77
CA HIS A 71 -6.79 4.38 2.19
C HIS A 71 -5.92 3.15 2.40
N LEU A 72 -4.72 3.34 2.93
CA LEU A 72 -3.73 2.28 3.16
C LEU A 72 -4.04 1.55 4.46
N LEU A 73 -4.57 0.34 4.32
CA LEU A 73 -5.15 -0.42 5.42
C LEU A 73 -4.12 -1.27 6.18
N LYS A 74 -3.15 -1.86 5.46
CA LYS A 74 -2.18 -2.81 6.04
C LYS A 74 -0.88 -2.85 5.25
N VAL A 75 0.23 -3.12 5.94
CA VAL A 75 1.54 -3.44 5.35
C VAL A 75 1.90 -4.89 5.72
N LYS A 76 1.79 -5.79 4.75
CA LYS A 76 2.10 -7.22 4.94
C LYS A 76 3.45 -7.58 4.35
N LYS A 77 4.32 -8.20 5.15
CA LYS A 77 5.48 -8.93 4.60
C LYS A 77 4.97 -10.15 3.82
N ARG A 78 5.63 -10.48 2.72
CA ARG A 78 5.41 -11.75 2.02
C ARG A 78 5.82 -12.86 2.99
N SER A 79 4.84 -13.61 3.50
CA SER A 79 5.14 -14.87 4.15
C SER A 79 5.92 -15.71 3.14
N ARG A 80 7.14 -16.11 3.52
CA ARG A 80 7.89 -17.10 2.77
C ARG A 80 7.08 -18.39 2.94
N VAL A 81 6.52 -18.91 1.87
CA VAL A 81 6.03 -20.29 1.84
C VAL A 81 7.29 -21.15 1.69
N TYR A 82 8.05 -21.30 2.76
CA TYR A 82 9.13 -22.28 3.01
C TYR A 82 9.55 -22.04 4.47
N ASP A 83 8.75 -22.55 5.40
CA ASP A 83 9.26 -23.14 6.64
C ASP A 83 9.40 -24.65 6.37
#